data_AF-A0A9N8EZC4-F1
#
_entry.id   AF-A0A9N8EZC4-F1
#
_cell.length_a   1.000
_cell.length_b   1.000
_cell.length_c   1.000
_cell.angle_alpha   90.00
_cell.angle_beta   90.00
_cell.angle_gamma   90.00
#
_symmetry.space_group_name_H-M   'P 1'
#
loop_
_entity.id
_entity.type
_entity.pdbx_description
1 polymer ?
#
loop_
_entity_poly.entity_id
_entity_poly.type
_entity_poly.pdbx_seq_one_letter_code
_entity_poly.pdbx_strand_id
1 'polypeptide(L)'
;MLTRPKQLLTTFLVLSLLRKVDACSFSLDFASGTTLITAGLENFNVAPGASTTCVVSCASGSGATLYLKYGGYASVLDHDGQGFAATTCGVSTAIASSSEEYTLGWSLNVASAYTGLKLECSCTAAGDGDDRFLGGACFSSSATVQVLDKGSVPMKDVAVGDRVLTGENRYQPIYSFGHKEQATEQQFLQIHTDLGTAPVEMTADHLVFVVKGSGTQEAVRADSVRVGDRLATAAESSSLGHLVTKVSSIQKRGLYMPLTSDGTIVVDGIKTSSYVSIQDQSPTFVSLRAYVGNFSEQRIFHWWLSPLRMLCMGVSSKFCIPDDSRADQDILSWLQIGRKVLLFGDQQSFVVQVFALAAPIAVLFGFFNLVELVFGPALAPTMLAVIGTCMAWFVTRRRTGSRAEKKKKLA
;
A
#
# COMPACT_ATOMS: atom_id res chain seq x y z
N MET A 1 40.01 -3.89 62.87
CA MET A 1 39.55 -5.28 62.64
C MET A 1 38.02 -5.25 62.71
N LEU A 2 37.33 -5.30 61.57
CA LEU A 2 36.69 -6.52 61.00
C LEU A 2 35.63 -7.06 62.00
N THR A 3 34.31 -7.07 61.77
CA THR A 3 33.58 -7.60 60.59
C THR A 3 32.04 -7.49 60.70
N ARG A 4 31.40 -7.26 59.53
CA ARG A 4 30.03 -7.65 59.03
C ARG A 4 28.77 -6.95 59.58
N PRO A 5 27.62 -6.88 58.84
CA PRO A 5 27.28 -7.50 57.54
C PRO A 5 26.65 -6.57 56.46
N LYS A 6 26.42 -7.20 55.30
CA LYS A 6 25.81 -6.81 54.01
C LYS A 6 24.57 -5.89 54.09
N GLN A 7 24.57 -4.83 53.28
CA GLN A 7 23.38 -4.32 52.58
C GLN A 7 23.74 -4.06 51.11
N LEU A 8 22.96 -4.66 50.21
CA LEU A 8 23.03 -4.48 48.77
C LEU A 8 22.73 -3.02 48.41
N LEU A 9 23.68 -2.35 47.76
CA LEU A 9 23.45 -1.10 47.08
C LEU A 9 23.10 -1.41 45.62
N THR A 10 21.84 -1.22 45.27
CA THR A 10 21.34 -1.10 43.90
C THR A 10 21.95 0.12 43.23
N THR A 11 22.77 -0.10 42.21
CA THR A 11 23.13 0.94 41.24
C THR A 11 22.85 0.39 39.84
N PHE A 12 21.86 0.99 39.19
CA PHE A 12 21.47 0.75 37.81
C PHE A 12 22.66 0.88 36.88
N LEU A 13 23.04 -0.23 36.23
CA LEU A 13 23.87 -0.21 35.04
C LEU A 13 22.91 -0.18 33.84
N VAL A 14 22.83 0.98 33.19
CA VAL A 14 22.26 1.11 31.86
C VAL A 14 23.15 0.30 30.92
N LEU A 15 22.68 -0.88 30.51
CA LEU A 15 23.21 -1.60 29.36
C LEU A 15 22.08 -1.76 28.35
N SER A 16 22.21 -1.00 27.26
CA SER A 16 21.51 -1.18 26.00
C SER A 16 21.40 -2.67 25.64
N LEU A 17 20.17 -3.16 25.50
CA LEU A 17 19.83 -4.25 24.58
C LEU A 17 18.51 -3.88 23.90
N LEU A 18 18.65 -3.16 22.79
CA LEU A 18 17.70 -3.18 21.68
C LEU A 18 17.36 -4.64 21.37
N ARG A 19 16.17 -5.10 21.76
CA ARG A 19 15.54 -6.27 21.12
C ARG A 19 14.58 -5.74 20.07
N LYS A 20 14.97 -5.92 18.80
CA LYS A 20 14.08 -5.85 17.64
C LYS A 20 12.80 -6.65 17.92
N VAL A 21 11.64 -6.03 17.73
CA VAL A 21 10.34 -6.71 17.78
C VAL A 21 10.05 -7.24 16.37
N ASP A 22 10.87 -8.20 15.91
CA ASP A 22 10.85 -8.80 14.57
C ASP A 22 10.84 -10.35 14.67
N ALA A 23 10.03 -10.95 15.54
CA ALA A 23 10.00 -12.40 15.68
C ALA A 23 9.08 -13.05 14.62
N CYS A 24 9.63 -13.34 13.44
CA CYS A 24 9.01 -14.16 12.38
C CYS A 24 9.11 -15.68 12.68
N SER A 25 9.16 -16.03 13.97
CA SER A 25 9.22 -17.43 14.42
C SER A 25 8.91 -17.53 15.92
N PHE A 26 8.26 -18.62 16.33
CA PHE A 26 8.20 -19.03 17.73
C PHE A 26 8.32 -20.55 17.86
N SER A 27 8.70 -21.00 19.06
CA SER A 27 8.84 -22.41 19.39
C SER A 27 8.27 -22.65 20.79
N LEU A 28 7.39 -23.65 20.91
CA LEU A 28 6.80 -24.11 22.17
C LEU A 28 7.16 -25.57 22.39
N ASP A 29 7.62 -25.89 23.60
CA ASP A 29 7.99 -27.24 24.02
C ASP A 29 6.99 -27.74 25.08
N PHE A 30 6.32 -28.84 24.78
CA PHE A 30 5.31 -29.47 25.62
C PHE A 30 5.83 -30.73 26.32
N ALA A 31 7.14 -31.03 26.20
CA ALA A 31 7.78 -32.20 26.76
C ALA A 31 7.09 -33.52 26.37
N SER A 32 6.96 -34.47 27.30
CA SER A 32 6.37 -35.79 27.07
C SER A 32 5.08 -35.95 27.89
N GLY A 33 4.10 -36.67 27.36
CA GLY A 33 2.79 -36.82 28.00
C GLY A 33 1.93 -37.90 27.35
N THR A 34 0.69 -38.04 27.84
CA THR A 34 -0.27 -39.05 27.36
C THR A 34 -1.36 -38.47 26.47
N THR A 35 -1.83 -37.27 26.76
CA THR A 35 -2.83 -36.51 25.99
C THR A 35 -2.58 -35.03 26.18
N LEU A 36 -2.78 -34.22 25.13
CA LEU A 36 -2.63 -32.76 25.20
C LEU A 36 -3.75 -32.07 24.44
N ILE A 37 -4.42 -31.12 25.08
CA ILE A 37 -5.31 -30.17 24.42
C ILE A 37 -4.90 -28.79 24.90
N THR A 38 -4.39 -27.97 23.99
CA THR A 38 -3.92 -26.63 24.32
C THR A 38 -4.08 -25.70 23.13
N ALA A 39 -4.19 -24.41 23.42
CA ALA A 39 -4.39 -23.36 22.45
C ALA A 39 -3.71 -22.08 22.93
N GLY A 40 -3.35 -21.22 21.99
CA GLY A 40 -2.67 -19.97 22.29
C GLY A 40 -2.90 -18.91 21.22
N LEU A 41 -2.53 -17.69 21.58
CA LEU A 41 -2.42 -16.55 20.68
C LEU A 41 -0.99 -16.05 20.79
N GLU A 42 -0.28 -16.06 19.67
CA GLU A 42 1.05 -15.49 19.59
C GLU A 42 1.02 -14.24 18.74
N ASN A 43 1.66 -13.17 19.23
CA ASN A 43 1.90 -11.99 18.42
C ASN A 43 2.94 -12.36 17.37
N PHE A 44 2.46 -12.52 16.14
CA PHE A 44 3.20 -13.15 15.05
C PHE A 44 3.20 -12.16 13.89
N ASN A 45 4.23 -11.32 13.84
CA ASN A 45 4.33 -10.23 12.88
C ASN A 45 4.77 -10.79 11.52
N VAL A 46 3.81 -10.99 10.62
CA VAL A 46 4.02 -11.61 9.31
C VAL A 46 3.70 -10.60 8.23
N ALA A 47 4.61 -10.47 7.26
CA ALA A 47 4.40 -9.58 6.13
C ALA A 47 3.12 -9.97 5.35
N PRO A 48 2.37 -9.00 4.79
CA PRO A 48 1.25 -9.28 3.89
C PRO A 48 1.59 -10.34 2.83
N GLY A 49 0.73 -11.34 2.65
CA GLY A 49 0.93 -12.41 1.67
C GLY A 49 2.07 -13.40 1.96
N ALA A 50 2.80 -13.24 3.07
CA ALA A 50 3.76 -14.25 3.50
C ALA A 50 3.06 -15.51 4.03
N SER A 51 3.65 -16.66 3.71
CA SER A 51 3.21 -17.94 4.25
C SER A 51 3.83 -18.18 5.63
N THR A 52 3.01 -18.61 6.58
CA THR A 52 3.46 -19.11 7.87
C THR A 52 3.39 -20.61 7.87
N THR A 53 4.52 -21.25 8.13
CA THR A 53 4.61 -22.69 8.24
C THR A 53 4.79 -23.07 9.70
N CYS A 54 3.90 -23.90 10.22
CA CYS A 54 4.01 -24.48 11.55
C CYS A 54 4.25 -25.98 11.44
N VAL A 55 5.21 -26.47 12.21
CA VAL A 55 5.63 -27.86 12.26
C VAL A 55 5.41 -28.40 13.66
N VAL A 56 4.71 -29.53 13.76
CA VAL A 56 4.60 -30.30 15.00
C VAL A 56 5.58 -31.46 14.93
N SER A 57 6.61 -31.42 15.78
CA SER A 57 7.63 -32.45 15.87
C SER A 57 7.53 -33.20 17.20
N CYS A 58 7.73 -34.53 17.18
CA CYS A 58 7.83 -35.34 18.39
C CYS A 58 8.68 -36.60 18.11
N ALA A 59 9.29 -37.18 19.15
CA ALA A 59 10.15 -38.36 19.03
C ALA A 59 9.33 -39.67 18.90
N SER A 60 8.16 -39.73 19.52
CA SER A 60 7.18 -40.81 19.35
C SER A 60 5.79 -40.30 19.67
N GLY A 61 4.77 -40.60 18.86
CA GLY A 61 3.37 -40.23 19.13
C GLY A 61 2.48 -40.25 17.89
N SER A 62 1.17 -40.40 18.09
CA SER A 62 0.17 -40.49 17.00
C SER A 62 -1.07 -39.62 17.26
N GLY A 63 -1.78 -39.24 16.20
CA GLY A 63 -3.03 -38.49 16.29
C GLY A 63 -2.87 -37.06 16.81
N ALA A 64 -2.05 -36.25 16.13
CA ALA A 64 -1.87 -34.83 16.43
C ALA A 64 -2.65 -33.98 15.40
N THR A 65 -3.51 -33.09 15.89
CA THR A 65 -4.33 -32.20 15.09
C THR A 65 -3.96 -30.77 15.42
N LEU A 66 -3.60 -29.97 14.41
CA LEU A 66 -3.20 -28.57 14.55
C LEU A 66 -4.14 -27.70 13.71
N TYR A 67 -4.74 -26.71 14.36
CA TYR A 67 -5.51 -25.66 13.68
C TYR A 67 -4.77 -24.34 13.79
N LEU A 68 -4.76 -23.59 12.68
CA LEU A 68 -4.19 -22.25 12.61
C LEU A 68 -5.26 -21.27 12.12
N LYS A 69 -5.25 -20.06 12.67
CA LYS A 69 -6.14 -18.95 12.26
C LYS A 69 -5.46 -17.62 12.53
N TYR A 70 -5.55 -16.69 11.59
CA TYR A 70 -5.18 -15.30 11.84
C TYR A 70 -6.37 -14.51 12.41
N GLY A 71 -6.10 -13.49 13.23
CA GLY A 71 -7.13 -12.57 13.73
C GLY A 71 -8.05 -13.10 14.84
N GLY A 72 -7.77 -14.28 15.38
CA GLY A 72 -8.57 -14.85 16.47
C GLY A 72 -8.14 -16.24 16.89
N TYR A 73 -8.88 -16.84 17.82
CA TYR A 73 -8.63 -18.21 18.29
C TYR A 73 -8.91 -19.22 17.18
N ALA A 74 -8.01 -20.19 17.00
CA ALA A 74 -8.23 -21.31 16.09
C ALA A 74 -9.04 -22.41 16.79
N SER A 75 -10.17 -22.83 16.21
CA SER A 75 -10.98 -23.94 16.72
C SER A 75 -11.42 -24.92 15.63
N VAL A 76 -11.86 -26.11 16.06
CA VAL A 76 -12.43 -27.16 15.19
C VAL A 76 -13.76 -26.71 14.54
N LEU A 77 -14.42 -25.71 15.13
CA LEU A 77 -15.74 -25.23 14.71
C LEU A 77 -15.68 -24.02 13.76
N ASP A 78 -14.49 -23.49 13.50
CA ASP A 78 -14.29 -22.34 12.63
C ASP A 78 -14.23 -22.75 11.16
N HIS A 79 -15.19 -22.29 10.35
CA HIS A 79 -15.22 -22.53 8.90
C HIS A 79 -14.22 -21.68 8.10
N ASP A 80 -13.64 -20.66 8.72
CA ASP A 80 -12.68 -19.73 8.09
C ASP A 80 -11.21 -20.09 8.40
N GLY A 81 -10.96 -21.08 9.26
CA GLY A 81 -9.62 -21.55 9.61
C GLY A 81 -9.11 -22.66 8.69
N GLN A 82 -7.85 -22.60 8.28
CA GLN A 82 -7.16 -23.72 7.63
C GLN A 82 -6.76 -24.72 8.73
N GLY A 83 -7.64 -25.69 9.01
CA GLY A 83 -7.37 -26.77 9.97
C GLY A 83 -6.75 -28.00 9.30
N PHE A 84 -5.75 -28.61 9.94
CA PHE A 84 -5.18 -29.89 9.48
C PHE A 84 -5.22 -30.96 10.57
N ALA A 85 -5.69 -32.15 10.22
CA ALA A 85 -5.68 -33.33 11.08
C ALA A 85 -4.67 -34.36 10.57
N ALA A 86 -3.69 -34.69 11.41
CA ALA A 86 -2.64 -35.64 11.07
C ALA A 86 -2.65 -36.87 11.97
N THR A 87 -2.36 -38.03 11.39
CA THR A 87 -2.34 -39.31 12.10
C THR A 87 -1.03 -39.59 12.83
N THR A 88 0.06 -38.86 12.56
CA THR A 88 1.38 -39.03 13.18
C THR A 88 2.07 -37.69 13.48
N CYS A 89 2.98 -37.66 14.46
CA CYS A 89 3.91 -36.53 14.63
C CYS A 89 4.86 -36.39 13.43
N GLY A 90 5.31 -35.16 13.13
CA GLY A 90 6.20 -34.87 11.98
C GLY A 90 5.49 -34.16 10.82
N VAL A 91 4.53 -33.30 11.13
CA VAL A 91 3.61 -32.71 10.16
C VAL A 91 3.86 -31.21 10.09
N SER A 92 3.91 -30.68 8.87
CA SER A 92 3.92 -29.25 8.60
C SER A 92 2.58 -28.82 8.00
N THR A 93 2.10 -27.66 8.42
CA THR A 93 0.96 -26.97 7.80
C THR A 93 1.34 -25.53 7.52
N ALA A 94 0.78 -24.95 6.47
CA ALA A 94 1.04 -23.57 6.10
C ALA A 94 -0.27 -22.78 5.97
N ILE A 95 -0.26 -21.54 6.46
CA ILE A 95 -1.35 -20.58 6.31
C ILE A 95 -0.78 -19.28 5.74
N ALA A 96 -1.45 -18.73 4.72
CA ALA A 96 -1.10 -17.42 4.19
C ALA A 96 -1.75 -16.32 5.04
N SER A 97 -0.99 -15.28 5.39
CA SER A 97 -1.56 -14.10 6.05
C SER A 97 -2.33 -13.25 5.03
N SER A 98 -3.53 -12.83 5.41
CA SER A 98 -4.46 -11.99 4.63
C SER A 98 -4.16 -10.49 4.71
N SER A 99 -2.97 -10.09 5.15
CA SER A 99 -2.46 -8.70 5.26
C SER A 99 -3.00 -7.81 6.40
N GLU A 100 -4.09 -8.19 7.06
CA GLU A 100 -4.72 -7.35 8.10
C GLU A 100 -4.49 -7.81 9.55
N GLU A 101 -3.89 -8.99 9.76
CA GLU A 101 -3.92 -9.68 11.06
C GLU A 101 -2.51 -10.02 11.59
N TYR A 102 -2.16 -9.49 12.78
CA TYR A 102 -0.83 -9.64 13.42
C TYR A 102 -0.79 -10.71 14.53
N THR A 103 -1.89 -11.44 14.72
CA THR A 103 -2.03 -12.44 15.78
C THR A 103 -2.35 -13.78 15.15
N LEU A 104 -1.49 -14.77 15.41
CA LEU A 104 -1.72 -16.14 15.01
C LEU A 104 -2.32 -16.91 16.19
N GLY A 105 -3.57 -17.31 16.04
CA GLY A 105 -4.21 -18.30 16.90
C GLY A 105 -3.86 -19.70 16.44
N TRP A 106 -3.58 -20.56 17.42
CA TRP A 106 -3.30 -21.96 17.18
C TRP A 106 -4.00 -22.83 18.23
N SER A 107 -4.41 -24.03 17.84
CA SER A 107 -4.85 -25.07 18.77
C SER A 107 -4.28 -26.43 18.39
N LEU A 108 -3.76 -27.14 19.38
CA LEU A 108 -3.10 -28.43 19.24
C LEU A 108 -3.82 -29.46 20.11
N ASN A 109 -4.24 -30.55 19.47
CA ASN A 109 -4.83 -31.70 20.12
C ASN A 109 -4.02 -32.96 19.81
N VAL A 110 -3.52 -33.64 20.83
CA VAL A 110 -2.81 -34.90 20.74
C VAL A 110 -3.56 -35.95 21.56
N ALA A 111 -4.11 -36.95 20.88
CA ALA A 111 -5.00 -37.95 21.47
C ALA A 111 -4.28 -39.20 22.01
N SER A 112 -2.96 -39.31 21.84
CA SER A 112 -2.18 -40.46 22.29
C SER A 112 -0.84 -40.06 22.91
N ALA A 113 -0.16 -41.02 23.55
CA ALA A 113 1.10 -40.77 24.24
C ALA A 113 2.16 -40.22 23.29
N TYR A 114 2.84 -39.17 23.74
CA TYR A 114 3.83 -38.43 22.98
C TYR A 114 5.12 -38.24 23.79
N THR A 115 6.26 -38.18 23.09
CA THR A 115 7.55 -37.83 23.70
C THR A 115 8.21 -36.68 22.96
N GLY A 116 8.71 -35.68 23.71
CA GLY A 116 9.44 -34.53 23.17
C GLY A 116 8.65 -33.72 22.14
N LEU A 117 7.39 -33.40 22.44
CA LEU A 117 6.49 -32.68 21.54
C LEU A 117 6.84 -31.19 21.47
N LYS A 118 7.02 -30.68 20.25
CA LYS A 118 7.27 -29.27 19.97
C LYS A 118 6.35 -28.75 18.87
N LEU A 119 5.96 -27.48 19.01
CA LEU A 119 5.32 -26.70 17.96
C LEU A 119 6.28 -25.59 17.55
N GLU A 120 6.72 -25.61 16.30
CA GLU A 120 7.64 -24.63 15.75
C GLU A 120 6.98 -23.95 14.56
N CYS A 121 6.75 -22.64 14.67
CA CYS A 121 6.20 -21.85 13.59
C CYS A 121 7.26 -20.87 13.09
N SER A 122 7.38 -20.75 11.78
CA SER A 122 8.19 -19.74 11.11
C SER A 122 7.42 -19.17 9.93
N CYS A 123 7.58 -17.88 9.66
CA CYS A 123 7.12 -17.31 8.41
C CYS A 123 8.24 -17.33 7.37
N THR A 124 7.87 -17.53 6.11
CA THR A 124 8.69 -17.04 5.02
C THR A 124 8.66 -15.53 5.13
N ALA A 125 9.76 -14.89 5.51
CA ALA A 125 9.89 -13.46 5.23
C ALA A 125 9.48 -13.27 3.77
N ALA A 126 8.54 -12.36 3.51
CA ALA A 126 8.45 -11.80 2.16
C ALA A 126 9.89 -11.52 1.74
N GLY A 127 10.32 -12.04 0.58
CA GLY A 127 11.71 -12.05 0.15
C GLY A 127 12.42 -10.79 0.60
N ASP A 128 13.57 -10.97 1.26
CA ASP A 128 14.42 -9.93 1.83
C ASP A 128 14.44 -8.71 0.89
N GLY A 129 13.73 -7.64 1.27
CA GLY A 129 13.64 -6.41 0.49
C GLY A 129 12.40 -6.18 -0.38
N ASP A 130 11.22 -6.74 -0.07
CA ASP A 130 10.01 -6.41 -0.82
C ASP A 130 9.54 -4.96 -0.52
N ASP A 131 9.99 -4.05 -1.38
CA ASP A 131 9.64 -2.63 -1.46
C ASP A 131 8.18 -2.43 -1.93
N ARG A 132 7.23 -3.28 -1.48
CA ARG A 132 5.83 -3.37 -1.97
C ARG A 132 5.11 -2.04 -2.11
N PHE A 133 5.48 -1.08 -1.27
CA PHE A 133 4.89 0.24 -1.27
C PHE A 133 5.10 1.02 -2.58
N LEU A 134 6.20 0.79 -3.33
CA LEU A 134 6.49 1.49 -4.58
C LEU A 134 7.16 0.63 -5.66
N GLY A 135 7.67 -0.55 -5.29
CA GLY A 135 8.21 -1.56 -6.19
C GLY A 135 7.21 -2.66 -6.56
N GLY A 136 6.07 -2.77 -5.87
CA GLY A 136 5.12 -3.87 -6.04
C GLY A 136 3.81 -3.52 -6.76
N ALA A 137 3.58 -2.27 -7.14
CA ALA A 137 2.25 -1.77 -7.52
C ALA A 137 2.20 -1.20 -8.95
N CYS A 138 1.89 -2.05 -9.94
CA CYS A 138 2.14 -1.78 -11.36
C CYS A 138 1.24 -2.60 -12.30
N PHE A 139 1.20 -2.19 -13.57
CA PHE A 139 0.69 -3.00 -14.67
C PHE A 139 1.80 -3.88 -15.26
N SER A 140 1.40 -5.01 -15.85
CA SER A 140 2.33 -5.91 -16.54
C SER A 140 2.81 -5.31 -17.86
N SER A 141 3.97 -5.77 -18.35
CA SER A 141 4.53 -5.37 -19.65
C SER A 141 3.58 -5.61 -20.84
N SER A 142 2.70 -6.61 -20.74
CA SER A 142 1.76 -7.01 -21.80
C SER A 142 0.40 -6.33 -21.72
N ALA A 143 0.09 -5.65 -20.61
CA ALA A 143 -1.17 -4.91 -20.47
C ALA A 143 -1.28 -3.85 -21.58
N THR A 144 -2.47 -3.59 -22.10
CA THR A 144 -2.63 -2.69 -23.25
C THR A 144 -3.39 -1.41 -22.90
N VAL A 145 -2.97 -0.31 -23.52
CA VAL A 145 -3.64 0.99 -23.40
C VAL A 145 -3.95 1.54 -24.79
N GLN A 146 -5.02 2.33 -24.89
CA GLN A 146 -5.32 3.06 -26.13
C GLN A 146 -4.55 4.39 -26.11
N VAL A 147 -3.61 4.55 -27.04
CA VAL A 147 -2.85 5.79 -27.23
C VAL A 147 -3.43 6.54 -28.42
N LEU A 148 -3.67 7.84 -28.26
CA LEU A 148 -4.16 8.72 -29.32
C LEU A 148 -3.22 8.62 -30.52
N ASP A 149 -3.78 8.45 -31.72
CA ASP A 149 -3.06 8.32 -33.00
C ASP A 149 -2.16 7.07 -33.15
N LYS A 150 -2.01 6.23 -32.12
CA LYS A 150 -1.26 4.95 -32.20
C LYS A 150 -2.14 3.71 -32.02
N GLY A 151 -3.36 3.86 -31.49
CA GLY A 151 -4.27 2.74 -31.21
C GLY A 151 -3.84 1.94 -29.98
N SER A 152 -3.99 0.62 -30.04
CA SER A 152 -3.66 -0.27 -28.92
C SER A 152 -2.13 -0.46 -28.80
N VAL A 153 -1.56 0.01 -27.69
CA VAL A 153 -0.11 -0.06 -27.42
C VAL A 153 0.12 -0.88 -26.14
N PRO A 154 1.07 -1.83 -26.13
CA PRO A 154 1.43 -2.56 -24.91
C PRO A 154 2.16 -1.63 -23.93
N MET A 155 1.94 -1.82 -22.64
CA MET A 155 2.39 -0.93 -21.56
C MET A 155 3.90 -0.68 -21.59
N LYS A 156 4.68 -1.71 -21.94
CA LYS A 156 6.14 -1.60 -22.07
C LYS A 156 6.61 -0.58 -23.12
N ASP A 157 5.81 -0.34 -24.15
CA ASP A 157 6.14 0.54 -25.30
C ASP A 157 5.54 1.95 -25.14
N VAL A 158 4.82 2.20 -24.04
CA VAL A 158 4.25 3.51 -23.71
C VAL A 158 5.33 4.47 -23.24
N ALA A 159 5.26 5.72 -23.71
CA ALA A 159 6.25 6.75 -23.40
C ALA A 159 5.63 7.96 -22.68
N VAL A 160 6.46 8.70 -21.94
CA VAL A 160 6.08 10.03 -21.42
C VAL A 160 5.74 10.94 -22.61
N GLY A 161 4.64 11.67 -22.50
CA GLY A 161 4.08 12.51 -23.55
C GLY A 161 3.00 11.81 -24.40
N ASP A 162 2.92 10.48 -24.37
CA ASP A 162 1.81 9.77 -25.01
C ASP A 162 0.49 10.14 -24.35
N ARG A 163 -0.52 10.41 -25.17
CA ARG A 163 -1.87 10.70 -24.70
C ARG A 163 -2.66 9.40 -24.69
N VAL A 164 -2.99 8.90 -23.51
CA VAL A 164 -3.72 7.64 -23.32
C VAL A 164 -5.18 7.87 -22.97
N LEU A 165 -6.03 6.92 -23.31
CA LEU A 165 -7.42 6.91 -22.90
C LEU A 165 -7.51 6.77 -21.37
N THR A 166 -8.25 7.68 -20.75
CA THR A 166 -8.49 7.74 -19.30
C THR A 166 -10.00 7.72 -19.02
N GLY A 167 -10.37 7.92 -17.76
CA GLY A 167 -11.77 8.07 -17.37
C GLY A 167 -12.48 9.18 -18.15
N GLU A 168 -13.81 9.08 -18.23
CA GLU A 168 -14.67 10.01 -18.95
C GLU A 168 -14.39 10.07 -20.46
N ASN A 169 -13.85 8.99 -21.04
CA ASN A 169 -13.50 8.89 -22.47
C ASN A 169 -12.57 10.02 -22.96
N ARG A 170 -11.65 10.49 -22.11
CA ARG A 170 -10.68 11.54 -22.46
C ARG A 170 -9.32 10.96 -22.77
N TYR A 171 -8.53 11.70 -23.55
CA TYR A 171 -7.13 11.41 -23.79
C TYR A 171 -6.23 12.39 -23.04
N GLN A 172 -5.51 11.87 -22.05
CA GLN A 172 -4.62 12.64 -21.17
C GLN A 172 -3.16 12.24 -21.36
N PRO A 173 -2.20 13.19 -21.25
CA PRO A 173 -0.79 12.87 -21.37
C PRO A 173 -0.31 12.06 -20.16
N ILE A 174 0.56 11.09 -20.42
CA ILE A 174 1.43 10.52 -19.41
C ILE A 174 2.53 11.53 -19.13
N TYR A 175 2.53 12.10 -17.92
CA TYR A 175 3.51 13.12 -17.55
C TYR A 175 4.77 12.51 -16.91
N SER A 176 4.69 11.28 -16.41
CA SER A 176 5.79 10.59 -15.72
C SER A 176 5.49 9.08 -15.59
N PHE A 177 6.47 8.31 -15.15
CA PHE A 177 6.27 6.97 -14.60
C PHE A 177 6.61 7.00 -13.12
N GLY A 178 5.69 6.52 -12.29
CA GLY A 178 5.92 6.37 -10.86
C GLY A 178 6.86 5.20 -10.54
N HIS A 179 6.83 4.17 -11.37
CA HIS A 179 7.76 3.04 -11.37
C HIS A 179 7.87 2.52 -12.81
N LYS A 180 9.09 2.29 -13.28
CA LYS A 180 9.36 1.67 -14.58
C LYS A 180 10.58 0.77 -14.47
N GLU A 181 10.34 -0.53 -14.52
CA GLU A 181 11.37 -1.57 -14.40
C GLU A 181 11.04 -2.69 -15.39
N GLN A 182 12.03 -3.25 -16.08
CA GLN A 182 11.80 -4.21 -17.16
C GLN A 182 12.17 -5.65 -16.78
N ALA A 183 13.18 -5.82 -15.92
CA ALA A 183 13.80 -7.11 -15.62
C ALA A 183 13.10 -7.83 -14.47
N THR A 184 12.53 -7.10 -13.51
CA THR A 184 11.92 -7.67 -12.30
C THR A 184 10.73 -8.55 -12.63
N GLU A 185 10.73 -9.77 -12.10
CA GLU A 185 9.61 -10.71 -12.12
C GLU A 185 8.72 -10.47 -10.91
N GLN A 186 7.43 -10.28 -11.14
CA GLN A 186 6.45 -9.94 -10.12
C GLN A 186 5.15 -10.70 -10.35
N GLN A 187 4.44 -10.97 -9.25
CA GLN A 187 3.12 -11.59 -9.29
C GLN A 187 2.06 -10.53 -9.62
N PHE A 188 1.29 -10.77 -10.68
CA PHE A 188 0.14 -9.98 -11.10
C PHE A 188 -1.14 -10.76 -10.85
N LEU A 189 -2.21 -10.05 -10.49
CA LEU A 189 -3.56 -10.54 -10.59
C LEU A 189 -4.04 -10.43 -12.04
N GLN A 190 -4.68 -11.48 -12.51
CA GLN A 190 -5.44 -11.53 -13.76
C GLN A 190 -6.93 -11.47 -13.41
N ILE A 191 -7.54 -10.32 -13.69
CA ILE A 191 -8.97 -10.12 -13.45
C ILE A 191 -9.69 -10.26 -14.79
N HIS A 192 -10.37 -11.38 -14.97
CA HIS A 192 -11.17 -11.67 -16.16
C HIS A 192 -12.56 -11.07 -16.01
N THR A 193 -13.06 -10.50 -17.10
CA THR A 193 -14.40 -9.93 -17.15
C THR A 193 -15.28 -10.59 -18.21
N ASP A 194 -16.55 -10.20 -18.24
CA ASP A 194 -17.54 -10.60 -19.25
C ASP A 194 -17.29 -10.03 -20.65
N LEU A 195 -16.27 -9.18 -20.83
CA LEU A 195 -15.82 -8.68 -22.14
C LEU A 195 -15.34 -9.80 -23.08
N GLY A 196 -14.88 -10.93 -22.53
CA GLY A 196 -14.28 -12.01 -23.32
C GLY A 196 -12.92 -11.63 -23.96
N THR A 197 -12.34 -10.49 -23.57
CA THR A 197 -11.01 -10.03 -23.96
C THR A 197 -9.94 -10.53 -23.00
N ALA A 198 -8.68 -10.13 -23.24
CA ALA A 198 -7.59 -10.39 -22.29
C ALA A 198 -7.94 -9.85 -20.88
N PRO A 199 -7.55 -10.56 -19.80
CA PRO A 199 -7.75 -10.08 -18.45
C PRO A 199 -6.92 -8.83 -18.21
N VAL A 200 -7.43 -7.91 -17.38
CA VAL A 200 -6.60 -6.80 -16.90
C VAL A 200 -5.58 -7.35 -15.90
N GLU A 201 -4.32 -6.98 -16.11
CA GLU A 201 -3.18 -7.45 -15.33
C GLU A 201 -2.57 -6.32 -14.50
N MET A 202 -2.71 -6.42 -13.19
CA MET A 202 -2.11 -5.49 -12.24
C MET A 202 -1.74 -6.23 -10.96
N THR A 203 -0.81 -5.68 -10.19
CA THR A 203 -0.43 -6.29 -8.91
C THR A 203 -1.50 -6.04 -7.83
N ALA A 204 -1.39 -6.75 -6.71
CA ALA A 204 -2.39 -6.77 -5.63
C ALA A 204 -2.78 -5.39 -5.11
N ASP A 205 -1.80 -4.50 -4.94
CA ASP A 205 -1.98 -3.19 -4.31
C ASP A 205 -2.44 -2.11 -5.29
N HIS A 206 -2.53 -2.43 -6.58
CA HIS A 206 -2.95 -1.46 -7.60
C HIS A 206 -4.41 -1.08 -7.41
N LEU A 207 -4.75 0.19 -7.55
CA LEU A 207 -6.13 0.64 -7.38
C LEU A 207 -6.95 0.46 -8.68
N VAL A 208 -8.09 -0.20 -8.56
CA VAL A 208 -9.07 -0.40 -9.64
C VAL A 208 -10.43 0.14 -9.22
N PHE A 209 -11.20 0.67 -10.17
CA PHE A 209 -12.52 1.22 -9.88
C PHE A 209 -13.59 0.13 -9.98
N VAL A 210 -14.32 -0.07 -8.88
CA VAL A 210 -15.50 -0.95 -8.84
C VAL A 210 -16.78 -0.12 -8.82
N VAL A 211 -17.82 -0.60 -9.51
CA VAL A 211 -19.16 0.00 -9.51
C VAL A 211 -19.96 -0.59 -8.36
N LYS A 212 -20.36 0.24 -7.41
CA LYS A 212 -21.23 -0.16 -6.28
C LYS A 212 -22.69 -0.21 -6.72
N GLY A 213 -23.54 -0.88 -5.94
CA GLY A 213 -24.98 -1.00 -6.23
C GLY A 213 -25.74 0.34 -6.35
N SER A 214 -25.19 1.43 -5.81
CA SER A 214 -25.65 2.81 -5.97
C SER A 214 -25.29 3.44 -7.33
N GLY A 215 -24.52 2.76 -8.18
CA GLY A 215 -23.94 3.30 -9.42
C GLY A 215 -22.68 4.15 -9.21
N THR A 216 -22.23 4.35 -7.96
CA THR A 216 -21.01 5.10 -7.66
C THR A 216 -19.77 4.26 -7.91
N GLN A 217 -18.71 4.87 -8.45
CA GLN A 217 -17.41 4.23 -8.63
C GLN A 217 -16.54 4.45 -7.39
N GLU A 218 -15.95 3.38 -6.86
CA GLU A 218 -15.00 3.44 -5.74
C GLU A 218 -13.67 2.81 -6.18
N ALA A 219 -12.55 3.48 -5.89
CA ALA A 219 -11.23 2.90 -6.06
C ALA A 219 -10.94 1.94 -4.90
N VAL A 220 -10.62 0.69 -5.23
CA VAL A 220 -10.30 -0.38 -4.28
C VAL A 220 -9.01 -1.08 -4.72
N ARG A 221 -8.36 -1.80 -3.81
CA ARG A 221 -7.20 -2.64 -4.17
C ARG A 221 -7.61 -3.77 -5.11
N ALA A 222 -6.74 -4.15 -6.02
CA ALA A 222 -7.00 -5.22 -6.97
C ALA A 222 -7.22 -6.58 -6.27
N ASP A 223 -6.51 -6.84 -5.16
CA ASP A 223 -6.66 -8.06 -4.36
C ASP A 223 -7.93 -8.10 -3.51
N SER A 224 -8.67 -6.99 -3.41
CA SER A 224 -10.00 -6.93 -2.78
C SER A 224 -11.13 -7.28 -3.75
N VAL A 225 -10.85 -7.31 -5.06
CA VAL A 225 -11.84 -7.66 -6.10
C VAL A 225 -12.21 -9.13 -6.00
N ARG A 226 -13.50 -9.43 -6.14
CA ARG A 226 -14.08 -10.78 -6.11
C ARG A 226 -14.88 -11.06 -7.39
N VAL A 227 -15.05 -12.34 -7.69
CA VAL A 227 -15.99 -12.77 -8.74
C VAL A 227 -17.38 -12.28 -8.38
N GLY A 228 -18.08 -11.67 -9.34
CA GLY A 228 -19.37 -11.02 -9.12
C GLY A 228 -19.29 -9.49 -8.99
N ASP A 229 -18.11 -8.93 -8.71
CA ASP A 229 -17.91 -7.47 -8.75
C ASP A 229 -18.04 -6.93 -10.18
N ARG A 230 -18.30 -5.63 -10.31
CA ARG A 230 -18.35 -4.93 -11.60
C ARG A 230 -17.24 -3.89 -11.67
N LEU A 231 -16.32 -4.04 -12.63
CA LEU A 231 -15.25 -3.06 -12.85
C LEU A 231 -15.77 -1.90 -13.69
N ALA A 232 -15.34 -0.68 -13.39
CA ALA A 232 -15.77 0.50 -14.11
C ALA A 232 -15.17 0.56 -15.52
N THR A 233 -15.90 1.19 -16.43
CA THR A 233 -15.41 1.47 -17.79
C THR A 233 -15.00 2.94 -17.92
N ALA A 234 -14.41 3.30 -19.07
CA ALA A 234 -14.09 4.69 -19.39
C ALA A 234 -15.32 5.62 -19.33
N ALA A 235 -16.52 5.13 -19.66
CA ALA A 235 -17.73 5.93 -19.66
C ALA A 235 -18.37 6.01 -18.26
N GLU A 236 -18.44 7.21 -17.68
CA GLU A 236 -19.05 7.45 -16.36
C GLU A 236 -20.52 7.01 -16.27
N SER A 237 -21.28 7.10 -17.36
CA SER A 237 -22.71 6.76 -17.41
C SER A 237 -23.00 5.26 -17.55
N SER A 238 -21.97 4.42 -17.71
CA SER A 238 -22.16 2.97 -17.79
C SER A 238 -22.36 2.39 -16.39
N SER A 239 -23.60 2.49 -15.87
CA SER A 239 -24.03 1.88 -14.60
C SER A 239 -23.85 0.36 -14.54
N LEU A 240 -23.41 -0.27 -15.64
CA LEU A 240 -23.27 -1.72 -15.76
C LEU A 240 -21.84 -2.21 -15.57
N GLY A 241 -20.79 -1.40 -15.75
CA GLY A 241 -19.40 -1.89 -15.67
C GLY A 241 -19.15 -3.20 -16.46
N HIS A 242 -18.07 -3.91 -16.13
CA HIS A 242 -17.80 -5.25 -16.62
C HIS A 242 -17.79 -6.26 -15.47
N LEU A 243 -18.58 -7.33 -15.57
CA LEU A 243 -18.70 -8.33 -14.52
C LEU A 243 -17.42 -9.15 -14.41
N VAL A 244 -16.85 -9.25 -13.21
CA VAL A 244 -15.70 -10.10 -12.93
C VAL A 244 -16.16 -11.56 -12.93
N THR A 245 -15.59 -12.35 -13.85
CA THR A 245 -15.94 -13.76 -14.04
C THR A 245 -14.92 -14.70 -13.42
N LYS A 246 -13.66 -14.26 -13.28
CA LYS A 246 -12.57 -15.03 -12.67
C LYS A 246 -11.45 -14.11 -12.20
N VAL A 247 -10.85 -14.44 -11.06
CA VAL A 247 -9.60 -13.85 -10.58
C VAL A 247 -8.56 -14.96 -10.45
N SER A 248 -7.37 -14.75 -11.02
CA SER A 248 -6.23 -15.66 -10.88
C SER A 248 -4.94 -14.86 -10.76
N SER A 249 -3.80 -15.54 -10.61
CA SER A 249 -2.49 -14.88 -10.52
C SER A 249 -1.52 -15.44 -11.55
N ILE A 250 -0.58 -14.61 -12.01
CA ILE A 250 0.48 -14.97 -12.94
C ILE A 250 1.79 -14.29 -12.56
N GLN A 251 2.92 -14.95 -12.78
CA GLN A 251 4.24 -14.34 -12.69
C GLN A 251 4.63 -13.77 -14.05
N LYS A 252 4.97 -12.49 -14.11
CA LYS A 252 5.44 -11.82 -15.33
C LYS A 252 6.55 -10.85 -15.03
N ARG A 253 7.34 -10.53 -16.06
CA ARG A 253 8.38 -9.50 -15.98
C ARG A 253 7.86 -8.14 -16.40
N GLY A 254 8.44 -7.13 -15.76
CA GLY A 254 8.24 -5.73 -16.06
C GLY A 254 7.12 -5.10 -15.25
N LEU A 255 7.41 -3.93 -14.70
CA LEU A 255 6.58 -3.17 -13.78
C LEU A 255 6.45 -1.75 -14.30
N TYR A 256 5.22 -1.34 -14.60
CA TYR A 256 4.94 -0.04 -15.18
C TYR A 256 3.80 0.65 -14.44
N MET A 257 4.08 1.83 -13.90
CA MET A 257 3.08 2.72 -13.28
C MET A 257 3.07 4.06 -14.03
N PRO A 258 2.38 4.14 -15.19
CA PRO A 258 2.25 5.41 -15.91
C PRO A 258 1.38 6.38 -15.10
N LEU A 259 1.84 7.63 -14.99
CA LEU A 259 1.12 8.68 -14.29
C LEU A 259 0.47 9.62 -15.30
N THR A 260 -0.87 9.67 -15.28
CA THR A 260 -1.71 10.54 -16.11
C THR A 260 -2.17 11.77 -15.33
N SER A 261 -2.48 12.86 -16.04
CA SER A 261 -2.86 14.14 -15.43
C SER A 261 -4.12 14.07 -14.55
N ASP A 262 -5.09 13.21 -14.90
CA ASP A 262 -6.33 13.02 -14.12
C ASP A 262 -6.26 11.86 -13.12
N GLY A 263 -5.13 11.15 -13.05
CA GLY A 263 -4.92 10.04 -12.13
C GLY A 263 -5.68 8.76 -12.47
N THR A 264 -6.22 8.65 -13.68
CA THR A 264 -6.89 7.45 -14.18
C THR A 264 -6.29 7.00 -15.51
N ILE A 265 -6.46 5.73 -15.84
CA ILE A 265 -6.02 5.16 -17.11
C ILE A 265 -6.94 3.99 -17.49
N VAL A 266 -7.15 3.76 -18.79
CA VAL A 266 -7.92 2.62 -19.28
C VAL A 266 -6.94 1.55 -19.76
N VAL A 267 -6.93 0.42 -19.06
CA VAL A 267 -6.03 -0.71 -19.31
C VAL A 267 -6.88 -1.92 -19.64
N ASP A 268 -6.62 -2.55 -20.79
CA ASP A 268 -7.37 -3.71 -21.29
C ASP A 268 -8.91 -3.49 -21.30
N GLY A 269 -9.34 -2.25 -21.56
CA GLY A 269 -10.75 -1.83 -21.60
C GLY A 269 -11.35 -1.48 -20.22
N ILE A 270 -10.62 -1.66 -19.14
CA ILE A 270 -11.07 -1.37 -17.76
C ILE A 270 -10.52 -0.03 -17.29
N LYS A 271 -11.37 0.79 -16.65
CA LYS A 271 -10.93 2.02 -15.99
C LYS A 271 -10.23 1.66 -14.68
N THR A 272 -8.95 2.00 -14.60
CA THR A 272 -8.10 1.78 -13.44
C THR A 272 -7.53 3.11 -12.93
N SER A 273 -6.98 3.08 -11.73
CA SER A 273 -6.21 4.20 -11.20
C SER A 273 -4.80 4.21 -11.80
N SER A 274 -4.21 5.38 -11.89
CA SER A 274 -2.77 5.56 -12.09
C SER A 274 -1.97 5.48 -10.76
N TYR A 275 -2.65 5.17 -9.65
CA TYR A 275 -2.14 5.12 -8.29
C TYR A 275 -2.35 3.75 -7.65
N VAL A 276 -1.76 3.61 -6.47
CA VAL A 276 -1.60 2.35 -5.75
C VAL A 276 -2.05 2.55 -4.32
N SER A 277 -2.32 1.46 -3.59
CA SER A 277 -2.79 1.57 -2.23
C SER A 277 -1.67 1.81 -1.23
N ILE A 278 -1.97 2.56 -0.17
CA ILE A 278 -1.05 2.75 0.97
C ILE A 278 -1.37 1.88 2.18
N GLN A 279 -2.47 1.10 2.13
CA GLN A 279 -3.01 0.41 3.30
C GLN A 279 -2.04 -0.60 3.91
N ASP A 280 -1.31 -1.34 3.06
CA ASP A 280 -0.34 -2.35 3.52
C ASP A 280 0.82 -1.80 4.35
N GLN A 281 1.11 -0.49 4.22
CA GLN A 281 2.15 0.17 5.03
C GLN A 281 1.59 1.00 6.18
N SER A 282 0.30 1.34 6.14
CA SER A 282 -0.34 2.16 7.17
C SER A 282 -1.82 1.78 7.29
N PRO A 283 -2.12 0.61 7.92
CA PRO A 283 -3.50 0.20 8.17
C PRO A 283 -4.21 1.19 9.11
N THR A 284 -3.43 1.91 9.92
CA THR A 284 -3.85 3.04 10.76
C THR A 284 -4.44 4.20 9.95
N PHE A 285 -4.02 4.39 8.70
CA PHE A 285 -4.57 5.41 7.83
C PHE A 285 -6.00 5.07 7.35
N VAL A 286 -6.30 3.79 7.16
CA VAL A 286 -7.66 3.28 6.89
C VAL A 286 -8.57 3.52 8.08
N SER A 287 -8.09 3.30 9.31
CA SER A 287 -8.87 3.62 10.52
C SER A 287 -9.05 5.13 10.72
N LEU A 288 -8.13 5.96 10.20
CA LEU A 288 -8.27 7.41 10.12
C LEU A 288 -9.42 7.87 9.20
N ARG A 289 -9.81 7.09 8.16
CA ARG A 289 -10.98 7.35 7.30
C ARG A 289 -12.27 7.53 8.11
N ALA A 290 -12.37 6.84 9.26
CA ALA A 290 -13.51 6.98 10.17
C ALA A 290 -13.57 8.37 10.87
N TYR A 291 -12.46 9.11 10.94
CA TYR A 291 -12.35 10.35 11.71
C TYR A 291 -11.99 11.59 10.88
N VAL A 292 -11.25 11.44 9.77
CA VAL A 292 -10.83 12.55 8.88
C VAL A 292 -11.78 12.70 7.67
N GLY A 293 -12.82 11.85 7.60
CA GLY A 293 -13.85 11.86 6.58
C GLY A 293 -13.63 10.84 5.47
N ASN A 294 -14.62 10.70 4.58
CA ASN A 294 -14.62 9.78 3.43
C ASN A 294 -13.66 10.23 2.31
N PHE A 295 -12.35 10.21 2.57
CA PHE A 295 -11.33 10.39 1.54
C PHE A 295 -10.93 9.03 0.96
N SER A 296 -11.11 8.84 -0.35
CA SER A 296 -10.55 7.69 -1.05
C SER A 296 -9.05 7.87 -1.22
N GLU A 297 -8.29 6.77 -1.21
CA GLU A 297 -6.83 6.82 -1.46
C GLU A 297 -6.51 7.43 -2.81
N GLN A 298 -7.34 7.17 -3.82
CA GLN A 298 -7.29 7.86 -5.10
C GLN A 298 -7.14 9.37 -4.96
N ARG A 299 -7.98 9.99 -4.12
CA ARG A 299 -7.99 11.44 -3.93
C ARG A 299 -6.74 11.92 -3.19
N ILE A 300 -6.27 11.15 -2.23
CA ILE A 300 -5.12 11.49 -1.39
C ILE A 300 -3.83 11.43 -2.23
N PHE A 301 -3.65 10.38 -3.02
CA PHE A 301 -2.55 10.31 -3.98
C PHE A 301 -2.62 11.41 -5.03
N HIS A 302 -3.82 11.68 -5.52
CA HIS A 302 -4.01 12.74 -6.50
C HIS A 302 -3.56 14.09 -5.93
N TRP A 303 -3.92 14.41 -4.68
CA TRP A 303 -3.49 15.63 -3.99
C TRP A 303 -1.98 15.64 -3.73
N TRP A 304 -1.42 14.53 -3.25
CA TRP A 304 0.01 14.39 -2.98
C TRP A 304 0.87 14.65 -4.22
N LEU A 305 0.39 14.22 -5.39
CA LEU A 305 1.08 14.39 -6.67
C LEU A 305 0.77 15.71 -7.38
N SER A 306 -0.17 16.53 -6.89
CA SER A 306 -0.52 17.83 -7.49
C SER A 306 0.69 18.77 -7.68
N PRO A 307 1.55 19.01 -6.65
CA PRO A 307 2.71 19.87 -6.83
C PRO A 307 3.67 19.33 -7.89
N LEU A 308 3.89 18.02 -7.91
CA LEU A 308 4.74 17.37 -8.90
C LEU A 308 4.17 17.52 -10.31
N ARG A 309 2.87 17.27 -10.52
CA ARG A 309 2.21 17.47 -11.82
C ARG A 309 2.33 18.92 -12.30
N MET A 310 2.17 19.88 -11.41
CA MET A 310 2.33 21.30 -11.72
C MET A 310 3.77 21.64 -12.14
N LEU A 311 4.77 21.15 -11.41
CA LEU A 311 6.18 21.30 -11.80
C LEU A 311 6.46 20.66 -13.16
N CYS A 312 5.90 19.47 -13.35
CA CYS A 312 6.09 18.67 -14.55
C CYS A 312 5.54 19.29 -15.81
N MET A 313 4.28 19.71 -15.76
CA MET A 313 3.54 20.17 -16.92
C MET A 313 3.64 21.69 -17.12
N GLY A 314 3.91 22.45 -16.05
CA GLY A 314 3.94 23.91 -16.08
C GLY A 314 5.31 24.56 -15.91
N VAL A 315 6.30 23.86 -15.35
CA VAL A 315 7.66 24.41 -15.18
C VAL A 315 8.66 23.73 -16.10
N SER A 316 8.84 22.41 -15.97
CA SER A 316 9.74 21.63 -16.83
C SER A 316 9.47 20.13 -16.72
N SER A 317 9.49 19.43 -17.86
CA SER A 317 9.41 17.95 -17.90
C SER A 317 10.58 17.26 -17.21
N LYS A 318 11.69 17.97 -16.96
CA LYS A 318 12.86 17.44 -16.22
C LYS A 318 12.54 17.02 -14.79
N PHE A 319 11.46 17.55 -14.19
CA PHE A 319 11.05 17.15 -12.84
C PHE A 319 10.34 15.78 -12.80
N CYS A 320 10.08 15.17 -13.96
CA CYS A 320 9.16 14.02 -14.12
C CYS A 320 9.83 12.78 -14.65
N ILE A 321 11.05 12.93 -15.16
CA ILE A 321 11.81 11.86 -15.78
C ILE A 321 12.98 11.62 -14.82
N PRO A 322 13.12 10.39 -14.26
CA PRO A 322 14.31 10.00 -13.52
C PRO A 322 15.57 10.25 -14.37
N ASP A 323 16.69 10.58 -13.73
CA ASP A 323 17.95 10.88 -14.40
C ASP A 323 18.45 9.61 -15.12
N ASP A 324 18.66 9.67 -16.45
CA ASP A 324 18.94 8.57 -17.42
C ASP A 324 20.10 7.60 -17.05
N SER A 325 20.75 7.81 -15.91
CA SER A 325 21.91 7.05 -15.43
C SER A 325 21.61 5.62 -14.94
N ARG A 326 20.34 5.24 -14.69
CA ARG A 326 19.91 3.87 -14.29
C ARG A 326 18.49 3.53 -14.76
N ALA A 327 18.25 3.66 -16.07
CA ALA A 327 16.94 3.49 -16.73
C ALA A 327 16.21 2.14 -16.50
N ASP A 328 16.81 1.20 -15.78
CA ASP A 328 16.29 -0.12 -15.48
C ASP A 328 15.56 -0.24 -14.14
N GLN A 329 15.79 0.59 -13.11
CA GLN A 329 15.16 0.39 -11.76
C GLN A 329 14.60 1.66 -11.10
N ASP A 330 13.88 2.52 -11.83
CA ASP A 330 13.54 3.85 -11.30
C ASP A 330 12.10 3.97 -10.76
N ILE A 331 12.01 4.07 -9.44
CA ILE A 331 10.84 4.60 -8.73
C ILE A 331 10.99 6.12 -8.66
N LEU A 332 9.91 6.85 -8.98
CA LEU A 332 9.87 8.29 -8.92
C LEU A 332 10.23 8.81 -7.53
N SER A 333 11.28 9.63 -7.44
CA SER A 333 11.83 10.16 -6.18
C SER A 333 10.79 10.83 -5.27
N TRP A 334 9.79 11.48 -5.87
CA TRP A 334 8.68 12.11 -5.12
C TRP A 334 7.85 11.09 -4.32
N LEU A 335 7.66 9.90 -4.88
CA LEU A 335 6.94 8.83 -4.20
C LEU A 335 7.75 8.26 -3.03
N GLN A 336 9.07 8.15 -3.19
CA GLN A 336 9.98 7.73 -2.11
C GLN A 336 9.94 8.69 -0.91
N ILE A 337 9.71 9.98 -1.14
CA ILE A 337 9.47 10.95 -0.05
C ILE A 337 8.15 10.61 0.67
N GLY A 338 7.07 10.37 -0.09
CA GLY A 338 5.78 9.98 0.49
C GLY A 338 5.88 8.73 1.36
N ARG A 339 6.65 7.73 0.92
CA ARG A 339 6.95 6.52 1.70
C ARG A 339 7.58 6.85 3.06
N LYS A 340 8.64 7.66 3.06
CA LYS A 340 9.34 8.02 4.30
C LYS A 340 8.42 8.76 5.26
N VAL A 341 7.54 9.62 4.74
CA VAL A 341 6.55 10.34 5.55
C VAL A 341 5.54 9.38 6.17
N LEU A 342 5.05 8.39 5.42
CA LEU A 342 4.11 7.39 5.91
C LEU A 342 4.74 6.48 6.98
N LEU A 343 5.94 5.94 6.72
CA LEU A 343 6.67 5.11 7.68
C LEU A 343 6.99 5.89 8.97
N PHE A 344 7.38 7.16 8.84
CA PHE A 344 7.57 8.02 9.99
C PHE A 344 6.26 8.23 10.77
N GLY A 345 5.16 8.48 10.05
CA GLY A 345 3.83 8.68 10.63
C GLY A 345 3.34 7.47 11.40
N ASP A 346 3.54 6.26 10.88
CA ASP A 346 3.10 5.02 11.53
C ASP A 346 3.78 4.79 12.89
N GLN A 347 5.00 5.32 13.07
CA GLN A 347 5.72 5.29 14.34
C GLN A 347 5.25 6.34 15.35
N GLN A 348 4.38 7.28 14.96
CA GLN A 348 3.89 8.34 15.83
C GLN A 348 2.60 7.97 16.55
N SER A 349 2.30 8.67 17.65
CA SER A 349 0.98 8.54 18.30
C SER A 349 -0.14 9.08 17.40
N PHE A 350 -1.35 8.56 17.61
CA PHE A 350 -2.55 8.97 16.85
C PHE A 350 -2.73 10.50 16.78
N VAL A 351 -2.52 11.21 17.90
CA VAL A 351 -2.66 12.68 17.96
C VAL A 351 -1.65 13.36 17.04
N VAL A 352 -0.41 12.89 17.00
CA VAL A 352 0.65 13.43 16.13
C VAL A 352 0.35 13.09 14.67
N GLN A 353 -0.08 11.86 14.39
CA GLN A 353 -0.48 11.45 13.04
C GLN A 353 -1.58 12.36 12.48
N VAL A 354 -2.60 12.69 13.26
CA VAL A 354 -3.71 13.53 12.81
C VAL A 354 -3.31 14.99 12.70
N PHE A 355 -2.84 15.60 13.80
CA PHE A 355 -2.72 17.05 13.89
C PHE A 355 -1.38 17.60 13.41
N ALA A 356 -0.30 16.83 13.53
CA ALA A 356 1.03 17.28 13.12
C ALA A 356 1.40 16.81 11.71
N LEU A 357 0.79 15.73 11.20
CA LEU A 357 1.11 15.17 9.90
C LEU A 357 -0.08 15.28 8.93
N ALA A 358 -1.16 14.53 9.14
CA ALA A 358 -2.24 14.38 8.18
C ALA A 358 -2.96 15.72 7.87
N ALA A 359 -3.37 16.48 8.89
CA ALA A 359 -4.08 17.74 8.67
C ALA A 359 -3.22 18.81 7.95
N PRO A 360 -1.96 19.09 8.36
CA PRO A 360 -1.09 20.00 7.62
C PRO A 360 -0.81 19.54 6.18
N ILE A 361 -0.58 18.24 5.96
CA ILE A 361 -0.39 17.66 4.62
C ILE A 361 -1.67 17.87 3.80
N ALA A 362 -2.85 17.53 4.33
CA ALA A 362 -4.11 17.70 3.63
C ALA A 362 -4.37 19.17 3.25
N VAL A 363 -4.07 20.12 4.15
CA VAL A 363 -4.20 21.56 3.86
C VAL A 363 -3.23 22.00 2.75
N LEU A 364 -1.96 21.62 2.85
CA LEU A 364 -0.93 22.03 1.89
C LEU A 364 -1.17 21.44 0.51
N PHE A 365 -1.36 20.12 0.42
CA PHE A 365 -1.54 19.41 -0.84
C PHE A 365 -2.94 19.61 -1.41
N GLY A 366 -3.96 19.76 -0.55
CA GLY A 366 -5.29 20.20 -0.95
C GLY A 366 -5.29 21.60 -1.57
N PHE A 367 -4.47 22.53 -1.06
CA PHE A 367 -4.27 23.84 -1.69
C PHE A 367 -3.68 23.70 -3.11
N PHE A 368 -2.62 22.92 -3.29
CA PHE A 368 -2.05 22.70 -4.63
C PHE A 368 -3.05 22.03 -5.58
N ASN A 369 -3.82 21.05 -5.09
CA ASN A 369 -4.87 20.42 -5.88
C ASN A 369 -5.96 21.42 -6.28
N LEU A 370 -6.37 22.32 -5.38
CA LEU A 370 -7.34 23.37 -5.69
C LEU A 370 -6.82 24.31 -6.78
N VAL A 371 -5.57 24.74 -6.68
CA VAL A 371 -4.94 25.60 -7.70
C VAL A 371 -4.85 24.87 -9.04
N GLU A 372 -4.45 23.60 -9.03
CA GLU A 372 -4.41 22.73 -10.21
C GLU A 372 -5.80 22.58 -10.84
N LEU A 373 -6.85 22.40 -10.03
CA LEU A 373 -8.24 22.27 -10.50
C LEU A 373 -8.73 23.56 -11.18
N VAL A 374 -8.33 24.73 -10.66
CA VAL A 374 -8.78 26.04 -11.17
C VAL A 374 -8.03 26.44 -12.45
N PHE A 375 -6.71 26.24 -12.50
CA PHE A 375 -5.88 26.76 -13.59
C PHE A 375 -5.35 25.66 -14.54
N GLY A 376 -5.51 24.39 -14.17
CA GLY A 376 -4.83 23.27 -14.81
C GLY A 376 -3.36 23.16 -14.38
N PRO A 377 -2.75 21.96 -14.45
CA PRO A 377 -1.39 21.74 -13.99
C PRO A 377 -0.34 22.55 -14.77
N ALA A 378 -0.59 22.86 -16.04
CA ALA A 378 0.34 23.61 -16.88
C ALA A 378 0.39 25.12 -16.56
N LEU A 379 -0.74 25.75 -16.22
CA LEU A 379 -0.81 27.20 -15.97
C LEU A 379 -0.76 27.54 -14.47
N ALA A 380 -0.99 26.57 -13.59
CA ALA A 380 -1.00 26.80 -12.15
C ALA A 380 0.30 27.45 -11.61
N PRO A 381 1.53 27.05 -12.00
CA PRO A 381 2.76 27.69 -11.52
C PRO A 381 2.87 29.18 -11.90
N THR A 382 2.49 29.53 -13.13
CA THR A 382 2.56 30.92 -13.61
C THR A 382 1.51 31.79 -12.93
N MET A 383 0.30 31.26 -12.72
CA MET A 383 -0.76 31.95 -11.98
C MET A 383 -0.38 32.18 -10.52
N LEU A 384 0.26 31.22 -9.85
CA LEU A 384 0.79 31.43 -8.50
C LEU A 384 1.86 32.52 -8.45
N ALA A 385 2.76 32.58 -9.44
CA ALA A 385 3.77 33.63 -9.53
C ALA A 385 3.14 35.02 -9.75
N VAL A 386 2.12 35.13 -10.60
CA VAL A 386 1.37 36.37 -10.84
C VAL A 386 0.64 36.82 -9.57
N ILE A 387 -0.09 35.93 -8.91
CA ILE A 387 -0.80 36.24 -7.66
C ILE A 387 0.19 36.68 -6.57
N GLY A 388 1.33 35.98 -6.43
CA GLY A 388 2.39 36.30 -5.48
C GLY A 388 3.01 37.68 -5.73
N THR A 389 3.33 38.00 -6.99
CA THR A 389 3.89 39.31 -7.36
C THR A 389 2.89 40.45 -7.18
N CYS A 390 1.60 40.24 -7.53
CA CYS A 390 0.54 41.20 -7.24
C CYS A 390 0.38 41.45 -5.73
N MET A 391 0.34 40.40 -4.91
CA MET A 391 0.24 40.54 -3.45
C MET A 391 1.45 41.30 -2.87
N ALA A 392 2.67 40.96 -3.30
CA ALA A 392 3.87 41.67 -2.88
C ALA A 392 3.83 43.16 -3.27
N TRP A 393 3.36 43.47 -4.48
CA TRP A 393 3.17 44.84 -4.94
C TRP A 393 2.11 45.61 -4.11
N PHE A 394 0.97 44.99 -3.80
CA PHE A 394 -0.05 45.61 -2.94
C PHE A 394 0.45 45.85 -1.51
N VAL A 395 1.17 44.91 -0.92
CA VAL A 395 1.75 45.03 0.44
C VAL A 395 2.80 46.14 0.48
N THR A 396 3.70 46.18 -0.50
CA THR A 396 4.72 47.24 -0.59
C THR A 396 4.09 48.62 -0.78
N ARG A 397 3.08 48.75 -1.66
CA ARG A 397 2.34 50.00 -1.87
C ARG A 397 1.60 50.48 -0.61
N ARG A 398 0.98 49.58 0.15
CA ARG A 398 0.36 49.94 1.45
C ARG A 398 1.40 50.40 2.47
N ARG A 399 2.56 49.73 2.55
CA ARG A 399 3.65 50.11 3.45
C ARG A 399 4.25 51.48 3.10
N THR A 400 4.46 51.77 1.82
CA THR A 400 4.97 53.09 1.38
C THR A 400 3.94 54.20 1.61
N GLY A 401 2.66 53.95 1.32
CA GLY A 401 1.56 54.89 1.64
C GLY A 401 1.46 55.20 3.13
N SER A 402 1.47 54.17 3.99
CA SER A 402 1.45 54.34 5.45
C SER A 402 2.68 55.08 5.99
N ARG A 403 3.87 54.83 5.44
CA ARG A 403 5.10 55.58 5.79
C ARG A 403 5.03 57.05 5.35
N ALA A 404 4.50 57.32 4.17
CA ALA A 404 4.31 58.69 3.67
C ALA A 404 3.30 59.47 4.53
N GLU A 405 2.21 58.82 4.96
CA GLU A 405 1.22 59.42 5.85
C GLU A 405 1.77 59.69 7.26
N LYS A 406 2.56 58.76 7.83
CA LYS A 406 3.26 58.98 9.10
C LYS A 406 4.25 60.14 9.03
N LYS A 407 5.02 60.28 7.94
CA LYS A 407 5.93 61.42 7.74
C LYS A 407 5.17 62.75 7.66
N LYS A 408 3.99 62.79 7.04
CA LYS A 408 3.13 63.98 6.98
C LYS A 408 2.50 64.37 8.33
N LYS A 409 2.40 63.45 9.30
CA LYS A 409 1.90 63.75 10.66
C LYS A 409 3.00 64.21 11.62
N LEU A 410 4.27 64.03 11.24
CA LEU A 410 5.46 64.39 12.03
C LEU A 410 6.13 65.69 11.55
N ALA A 411 5.71 66.21 10.40
CA ALA A 411 6.06 67.50 9.85
C ALA A 411 4.84 68.41 9.98
#